data_AF-A0A2S5MCG3-F1
#
_entry.id   AF-A0A2S5MCG3-F1
#
_cell.length_a   1.000
_cell.length_b   1.000
_cell.length_c   1.000
_cell.angle_alpha   90.00
_cell.angle_beta   90.00
_cell.angle_gamma   90.00
#
_symmetry.space_group_name_H-M   'P 1'
#
loop_
_entity.id
_entity.type
_entity.pdbx_description
1 polymer ?
#
loop_
_entity_poly.entity_id
_entity_poly.type
_entity_poly.pdbx_seq_one_letter_code
_entity_poly.pdbx_strand_id
1 'polypeptide(L)'
;MMHGLDFIKLMPRKKSMLGFSLLELVLVLFLMGTVMLTSLFLVDGADDQARYEDTKNKLSMIKRAIVGDAARTINGEPEVSGFVADMGRLPACIRELVDGKCVDSDPTPPLWALNIASGLWAGWRGPYLETAGSAVFRDGWGNKDADINEDASNFGWEFDDSVLGELSFTSFGKDGASGVTAEDYTADISININRHDYATNLVNWDTLNLSFNKRSDAMKVIAKETLRLKLSSISNGVINTMAVTTPTADPIADNASRDAQDFLSLQFPEDHLILIPSTGVIPVLAGTMIVPAGSSLDTTTLTAAAGELVFSAGRVNVAPCDTEDCILPVKAGEIIVPAGTSLGVDGITLTLGAGNFTLPASIVAPIDVGLVSNDLPVKIGVHSLTVVCNKVGNADDAKRYDGNCTDTSTNEPQYFKLAPRQALPLKPNPLIWTVE
;
A
#
# COMPACT_ATOMS: atom_id res chain seq x y z
N MET A 1 90.05 -88.59 19.60
CA MET A 1 91.04 -87.74 20.30
C MET A 1 91.22 -86.49 19.44
N MET A 2 90.96 -85.32 20.04
CA MET A 2 91.21 -83.90 19.67
C MET A 2 91.46 -83.40 18.23
N HIS A 3 91.07 -82.11 18.09
CA HIS A 3 91.44 -81.05 17.11
C HIS A 3 90.64 -81.02 15.79
N GLY A 4 90.14 -79.89 15.29
CA GLY A 4 90.17 -78.48 15.72
C GLY A 4 89.52 -77.60 14.62
N LEU A 5 88.85 -76.52 15.05
CA LEU A 5 88.50 -75.25 14.35
C LEU A 5 88.18 -75.24 12.84
N ASP A 6 86.98 -74.75 12.49
CA ASP A 6 86.89 -73.66 11.50
C ASP A 6 85.61 -72.81 11.70
N PHE A 7 85.79 -71.49 11.76
CA PHE A 7 84.74 -70.49 12.01
C PHE A 7 84.42 -69.80 10.67
N ILE A 8 83.33 -70.19 10.00
CA ILE A 8 82.85 -69.49 8.79
C ILE A 8 81.55 -68.74 9.09
N LYS A 9 81.68 -67.43 8.91
CA LYS A 9 80.74 -66.33 9.02
C LYS A 9 79.57 -66.48 8.04
N LEU A 10 78.34 -66.66 8.53
CA LEU A 10 77.10 -66.55 7.74
C LEU A 10 76.53 -65.13 7.88
N MET A 11 76.67 -64.32 6.83
CA MET A 11 75.97 -63.04 6.68
C MET A 11 74.52 -63.24 6.20
N PRO A 12 73.57 -62.38 6.61
CA PRO A 12 72.19 -62.42 6.14
C PRO A 12 72.05 -61.85 4.72
N ARG A 13 71.19 -62.51 3.93
CA ARG A 13 70.92 -62.26 2.50
C ARG A 13 70.13 -60.95 2.32
N LYS A 14 70.72 -59.98 1.62
CA LYS A 14 70.12 -58.67 1.28
C LYS A 14 68.97 -58.88 0.28
N LYS A 15 67.75 -58.42 0.60
CA LYS A 15 66.64 -58.30 -0.38
C LYS A 15 67.06 -57.36 -1.50
N SER A 16 66.98 -57.80 -2.75
CA SER A 16 67.12 -56.92 -3.91
C SER A 16 65.88 -56.04 -4.02
N MET A 17 66.06 -54.73 -3.89
CA MET A 17 65.03 -53.76 -4.29
C MET A 17 64.98 -53.78 -5.82
N LEU A 18 63.83 -54.16 -6.38
CA LEU A 18 63.54 -53.94 -7.79
C LEU A 18 63.43 -52.42 -7.98
N GLY A 19 64.44 -51.82 -8.59
CA GLY A 19 64.43 -50.40 -8.94
C GLY A 19 63.40 -50.15 -10.04
N PHE A 20 62.60 -49.10 -9.87
CA PHE A 20 61.64 -48.62 -10.86
C PHE A 20 62.31 -48.43 -12.22
N SER A 21 61.68 -48.94 -13.29
CA SER A 21 62.20 -48.77 -14.64
C SER A 21 62.05 -47.31 -15.08
N LEU A 22 62.97 -46.84 -15.93
CA LEU A 22 62.92 -45.48 -16.49
C LEU A 22 61.58 -45.22 -17.22
N LEU A 23 61.01 -46.25 -17.84
CA LEU A 23 59.73 -46.18 -18.52
C LEU A 23 58.56 -45.97 -17.54
N GLU A 24 58.61 -46.57 -16.36
CA GLU A 24 57.60 -46.41 -15.33
C GLU A 24 57.64 -45.01 -14.70
N LEU A 25 58.85 -44.46 -14.49
CA LEU A 25 59.01 -43.10 -14.03
C LEU A 25 58.50 -42.08 -15.06
N VAL A 26 58.76 -42.30 -16.35
CA VAL A 26 58.23 -41.44 -17.43
C VAL A 26 56.71 -41.56 -17.56
N LEU A 27 56.15 -42.77 -17.45
CA LEU A 27 54.71 -43.00 -17.52
C LEU A 27 53.96 -42.37 -16.34
N VAL A 28 54.51 -42.46 -15.12
CA VAL A 28 53.94 -41.82 -13.94
C VAL A 28 53.96 -40.29 -14.08
N LEU A 29 55.07 -39.72 -14.57
CA LEU A 29 55.15 -38.27 -14.81
C LEU A 29 54.18 -37.82 -15.91
N PHE A 30 54.00 -38.62 -16.96
CA PHE A 30 53.01 -38.36 -18.00
C PHE A 30 51.58 -38.39 -17.44
N LEU A 31 51.22 -39.41 -16.66
CA LEU A 31 49.90 -39.51 -16.03
C LEU A 31 49.65 -38.35 -15.05
N MET A 32 50.61 -38.04 -14.18
CA MET A 32 50.50 -36.90 -13.26
C MET A 32 50.37 -35.58 -14.01
N GLY A 33 51.12 -35.40 -15.10
CA GLY A 33 51.01 -34.22 -15.96
C GLY A 33 49.63 -34.08 -16.60
N THR A 34 49.07 -35.17 -17.13
CA THR A 34 47.72 -35.14 -17.71
C THR A 34 46.64 -34.86 -16.67
N VAL A 35 46.72 -35.47 -15.47
CA VAL A 35 45.76 -35.25 -14.37
C VAL A 35 45.82 -33.80 -13.87
N MET A 36 47.03 -33.24 -13.71
CA MET A 36 47.20 -31.83 -13.33
C MET A 36 46.58 -30.88 -14.37
N LEU A 37 46.79 -31.12 -15.66
CA LEU A 37 46.22 -30.28 -16.72
C LEU A 37 44.68 -30.36 -16.75
N THR A 38 44.10 -31.55 -16.60
CA THR A 38 42.63 -31.70 -16.56
C THR A 38 41.99 -31.05 -15.32
N SER A 39 42.71 -31.01 -14.19
CA SER A 39 42.18 -30.40 -12.96
C SER A 39 42.03 -28.88 -13.08
N LEU A 40 42.79 -28.20 -13.95
CA LEU A 40 42.72 -26.75 -14.09
C LEU A 40 41.49 -26.31 -14.90
N PHE A 41 41.11 -27.08 -15.93
CA PHE A 41 39.95 -26.75 -16.78
C PHE A 41 38.59 -26.97 -16.09
N LEU A 42 38.50 -27.83 -15.08
CA LEU A 42 37.26 -28.11 -14.36
C LEU A 42 36.92 -27.09 -13.27
N VAL A 43 37.92 -26.33 -12.78
CA VAL A 43 37.73 -25.41 -11.66
C VAL A 43 37.19 -24.06 -12.13
N ASP A 44 37.61 -23.58 -13.30
CA ASP A 44 37.28 -22.23 -13.78
C ASP A 44 35.79 -22.06 -14.11
N GLY A 45 35.19 -23.03 -14.83
CA GLY A 45 33.76 -22.96 -15.20
C GLY A 45 32.80 -23.13 -14.01
N ALA A 46 33.20 -23.86 -12.97
CA ALA A 46 32.37 -24.07 -11.79
C ALA A 46 32.33 -22.84 -10.87
N ASP A 47 33.44 -22.09 -10.76
CA ASP A 47 33.48 -20.82 -10.00
C ASP A 47 32.66 -19.74 -10.72
N ASP A 48 32.85 -19.58 -12.03
CA ASP A 48 32.12 -18.61 -12.84
C ASP A 48 30.60 -18.86 -12.76
N GLN A 49 30.17 -20.13 -12.84
CA GLN A 49 28.77 -20.50 -12.66
C GLN A 49 28.24 -20.18 -11.25
N ALA A 50 29.03 -20.45 -10.21
CA ALA A 50 28.62 -20.18 -8.83
C ALA A 50 28.40 -18.67 -8.59
N ARG A 51 29.29 -17.82 -9.12
CA ARG A 51 29.17 -16.35 -9.03
C ARG A 51 27.98 -15.83 -9.81
N TYR A 52 27.74 -16.37 -11.00
CA TYR A 52 26.60 -16.03 -11.82
C TYR A 52 25.26 -16.33 -11.14
N GLU A 53 25.13 -17.51 -10.53
CA GLU A 53 23.93 -17.88 -9.77
C GLU A 53 23.79 -17.04 -8.49
N ASP A 54 24.89 -16.69 -7.81
CA ASP A 54 24.88 -15.76 -6.68
C ASP A 54 24.37 -14.36 -7.10
N THR A 55 24.87 -13.82 -8.22
CA THR A 55 24.39 -12.55 -8.79
C THR A 55 22.90 -12.60 -9.11
N LYS A 56 22.40 -13.68 -9.73
CA LYS A 56 20.96 -13.86 -10.00
C LYS A 56 20.14 -13.89 -8.72
N ASN A 57 20.61 -14.60 -7.70
CA ASN A 57 19.94 -14.65 -6.41
C ASN A 57 19.88 -13.27 -5.76
N LYS A 58 20.97 -12.50 -5.80
CA LYS A 58 21.04 -11.13 -5.27
C LYS A 58 20.13 -10.16 -6.03
N LEU A 59 20.06 -10.25 -7.36
CA LEU A 59 19.08 -9.49 -8.16
C LEU A 59 17.65 -9.84 -7.75
N SER A 60 17.34 -11.12 -7.56
CA SER A 60 16.03 -11.53 -7.04
C SER A 60 15.77 -11.01 -5.63
N MET A 61 16.80 -10.89 -4.78
CA MET A 61 16.67 -10.29 -3.45
C MET A 61 16.37 -8.79 -3.54
N ILE A 62 17.06 -8.05 -4.42
CA ILE A 62 16.78 -6.62 -4.69
C ILE A 62 15.32 -6.44 -5.12
N LYS A 63 14.86 -7.23 -6.10
CA LYS A 63 13.46 -7.14 -6.55
C LYS A 63 12.48 -7.38 -5.41
N ARG A 64 12.67 -8.45 -4.63
CA ARG A 64 11.80 -8.78 -3.49
C ARG A 64 11.88 -7.74 -2.38
N ALA A 65 13.03 -7.13 -2.14
CA ALA A 65 13.21 -6.05 -1.17
C ALA A 65 12.39 -4.82 -1.55
N ILE A 66 12.29 -4.51 -2.86
CA ILE A 66 11.57 -3.34 -3.37
C ILE A 66 10.05 -3.58 -3.40
N VAL A 67 9.60 -4.64 -4.08
CA VAL A 67 8.17 -4.87 -4.36
C VAL A 67 7.51 -5.91 -3.47
N GLY A 68 8.26 -6.62 -2.63
CA GLY A 68 7.76 -7.72 -1.82
C GLY A 68 7.65 -9.05 -2.58
N ASP A 69 7.10 -10.05 -1.90
CA ASP A 69 6.85 -11.39 -2.47
C ASP A 69 5.35 -11.73 -2.41
N ALA A 70 4.67 -11.59 -3.54
CA ALA A 70 3.24 -11.87 -3.65
C ALA A 70 2.89 -13.37 -3.53
N ALA A 71 3.87 -14.28 -3.61
CA ALA A 71 3.64 -15.71 -3.39
C ALA A 71 3.49 -16.06 -1.91
N ARG A 72 3.95 -15.19 -1.00
CA ARG A 72 3.77 -15.38 0.44
C ARG A 72 2.36 -15.00 0.82
N THR A 73 1.65 -15.92 1.45
CA THR A 73 0.32 -15.67 1.99
C THR A 73 0.27 -15.88 3.49
N ILE A 74 -0.33 -14.93 4.19
CA ILE A 74 -0.64 -15.02 5.62
C ILE A 74 -2.16 -15.18 5.69
N ASN A 75 -2.63 -16.31 6.22
CA ASN A 75 -4.07 -16.62 6.34
C ASN A 75 -4.84 -16.58 5.00
N GLY A 76 -4.19 -16.92 3.88
CA GLY A 76 -4.81 -16.94 2.55
C GLY A 76 -4.84 -15.58 1.84
N GLU A 77 -4.43 -14.50 2.49
CA GLU A 77 -4.16 -13.20 1.85
C GLU A 77 -2.67 -13.06 1.62
N PRO A 78 -2.19 -12.55 0.47
CA PRO A 78 -0.78 -12.32 0.32
C PRO A 78 -0.25 -11.20 1.21
N GLU A 79 1.01 -11.39 1.53
CA GLU A 79 1.77 -10.52 2.39
C GLU A 79 2.13 -9.23 1.65
N VAL A 80 1.59 -8.12 2.13
CA VAL A 80 2.02 -6.79 1.72
C VAL A 80 3.34 -6.49 2.42
N SER A 81 4.42 -6.41 1.64
CA SER A 81 5.78 -6.22 2.14
C SER A 81 6.64 -5.51 1.09
N GLY A 82 7.83 -5.08 1.52
CA GLY A 82 8.83 -4.43 0.66
C GLY A 82 8.87 -2.91 0.84
N PHE A 83 9.94 -2.32 0.33
CA PHE A 83 10.23 -0.90 0.45
C PHE A 83 9.07 -0.03 -0.07
N VAL A 84 8.50 -0.37 -1.23
CA VAL A 84 7.39 0.42 -1.80
C VAL A 84 6.15 0.37 -0.93
N ALA A 85 5.85 -0.77 -0.31
CA ALA A 85 4.68 -0.92 0.54
C ALA A 85 4.77 -0.10 1.82
N ASP A 86 5.98 0.09 2.35
CA ASP A 86 6.23 0.80 3.61
C ASP A 86 6.55 2.29 3.41
N MET A 87 7.19 2.63 2.28
CA MET A 87 7.67 3.98 1.96
C MET A 87 6.84 4.70 0.90
N GLY A 88 6.00 3.99 0.14
CA GLY A 88 5.15 4.59 -0.90
C GLY A 88 5.89 5.11 -2.14
N ARG A 89 7.18 4.77 -2.28
CA ARG A 89 8.03 5.15 -3.43
C ARG A 89 9.08 4.07 -3.72
N LEU A 90 9.73 4.18 -4.88
CA LEU A 90 10.92 3.39 -5.20
C LEU A 90 12.14 3.89 -4.39
N PRO A 91 13.14 3.03 -4.13
CA PRO A 91 14.38 3.46 -3.49
C PRO A 91 15.18 4.38 -4.43
N ALA A 92 15.98 5.26 -3.86
CA ALA A 92 16.88 6.16 -4.60
C ALA A 92 18.26 5.53 -4.89
N CYS A 93 18.57 4.40 -4.25
CA CYS A 93 19.81 3.63 -4.44
C CYS A 93 19.68 2.25 -3.76
N ILE A 94 20.66 1.36 -3.95
CA ILE A 94 20.66 0.04 -3.27
C ILE A 94 20.93 0.15 -1.78
N ARG A 95 21.83 1.06 -1.36
CA ARG A 95 22.17 1.25 0.04
C ARG A 95 20.96 1.63 0.89
N GLU A 96 19.98 2.32 0.33
CA GLU A 96 18.75 2.67 1.03
C GLU A 96 17.96 1.44 1.49
N LEU A 97 18.06 0.34 0.75
CA LEU A 97 17.47 -0.95 1.13
C LEU A 97 18.23 -1.63 2.28
N VAL A 98 19.45 -1.21 2.59
CA VAL A 98 20.28 -1.77 3.67
C VAL A 98 20.19 -0.93 4.94
N ASP A 99 20.36 0.40 4.85
CA ASP A 99 20.43 1.25 6.04
C ASP A 99 19.49 2.48 5.99
N GLY A 100 18.67 2.59 4.94
CA GLY A 100 17.72 3.69 4.77
C GLY A 100 18.34 4.98 4.23
N LYS A 101 19.58 4.95 3.73
CA LYS A 101 20.28 6.10 3.16
C LYS A 101 21.00 5.76 1.86
N CYS A 102 21.28 6.76 1.03
CA CYS A 102 22.20 6.63 -0.10
C CYS A 102 23.60 7.14 0.25
N VAL A 103 23.66 8.21 1.03
CA VAL A 103 24.90 8.74 1.58
C VAL A 103 24.80 9.00 3.08
N ASP A 104 25.93 9.03 3.78
CA ASP A 104 25.93 9.18 5.25
C ASP A 104 25.26 10.49 5.72
N SER A 105 25.33 11.53 4.89
CA SER A 105 24.72 12.84 5.13
C SER A 105 23.21 12.86 4.95
N ASP A 106 22.59 11.81 4.40
CA ASP A 106 21.15 11.77 4.22
C ASP A 106 20.43 11.84 5.58
N PRO A 107 19.28 12.54 5.64
CA PRO A 107 18.46 12.54 6.83
C PRO A 107 18.03 11.10 7.16
N THR A 108 17.90 10.81 8.45
CA THR A 108 17.32 9.53 8.88
C THR A 108 15.90 9.42 8.30
N PRO A 109 15.55 8.30 7.64
CA PRO A 109 14.21 8.14 7.09
C PRO A 109 13.16 8.15 8.21
N PRO A 110 11.90 8.52 7.90
CA PRO A 110 10.81 8.43 8.86
C PRO A 110 10.74 7.02 9.45
N LEU A 111 10.74 6.91 10.78
CA LEU A 111 10.67 5.60 11.43
C LEU A 111 9.30 4.97 11.20
N TRP A 112 9.27 3.64 11.05
CA TRP A 112 8.02 2.87 10.99
C TRP A 112 7.12 3.15 12.19
N ALA A 113 6.02 3.86 11.96
CA ALA A 113 5.12 4.32 13.01
C ALA A 113 3.65 4.34 12.54
N LEU A 114 2.75 4.14 13.49
CA LEU A 114 1.31 4.28 13.27
C LEU A 114 0.93 5.75 13.17
N ASN A 115 0.30 6.12 12.07
CA ASN A 115 -0.40 7.40 11.92
C ASN A 115 -1.84 7.26 12.45
N ILE A 116 -2.13 7.85 13.61
CA ILE A 116 -3.43 7.69 14.29
C ILE A 116 -4.61 8.19 13.43
N ALA A 117 -4.42 9.27 12.68
CA ALA A 117 -5.47 9.86 11.85
C ALA A 117 -5.93 8.95 10.70
N SER A 118 -5.02 8.22 10.07
CA SER A 118 -5.34 7.24 9.01
C SER A 118 -5.46 5.80 9.50
N GLY A 119 -4.91 5.50 10.68
CA GLY A 119 -4.76 4.12 11.18
C GLY A 119 -3.74 3.28 10.39
N LEU A 120 -2.96 3.91 9.50
CA LEU A 120 -1.95 3.25 8.69
C LEU A 120 -0.58 3.32 9.35
N TRP A 121 0.21 2.27 9.18
CA TRP A 121 1.63 2.30 9.50
C TRP A 121 2.41 2.74 8.26
N ALA A 122 3.42 3.59 8.46
CA ALA A 122 4.27 4.10 7.39
C ALA A 122 5.69 4.35 7.92
N GLY A 123 6.67 4.35 7.02
CA GLY A 123 8.06 4.67 7.32
C GLY A 123 9.00 3.52 7.06
N TRP A 124 10.27 3.73 7.34
CA TRP A 124 11.32 2.74 7.13
C TRP A 124 11.24 1.66 8.22
N ARG A 125 10.95 0.43 7.80
CA ARG A 125 10.72 -0.70 8.70
C ARG A 125 11.97 -1.55 8.95
N GLY A 126 13.02 -1.36 8.18
CA GLY A 126 14.29 -2.03 8.44
C GLY A 126 15.18 -2.13 7.21
N PRO A 127 16.36 -2.74 7.34
CA PRO A 127 17.04 -3.30 6.19
C PRO A 127 16.06 -4.22 5.46
N TYR A 128 15.76 -3.90 4.22
CA TYR A 128 15.05 -4.76 3.27
C TYR A 128 16.00 -5.75 2.59
N LEU A 129 17.31 -5.47 2.63
CA LEU A 129 18.38 -6.35 2.20
C LEU A 129 19.28 -6.74 3.39
N GLU A 130 19.46 -8.04 3.57
CA GLU A 130 20.43 -8.57 4.53
C GLU A 130 21.79 -8.74 3.87
N THR A 131 22.83 -8.28 4.56
CA THR A 131 24.23 -8.29 4.06
C THR A 131 25.11 -9.33 4.76
N ALA A 132 24.52 -10.27 5.51
CA ALA A 132 25.23 -11.33 6.25
C ALA A 132 26.42 -10.81 7.11
N GLY A 133 26.29 -9.60 7.67
CA GLY A 133 27.31 -8.95 8.50
C GLY A 133 28.31 -8.05 7.74
N SER A 134 28.23 -7.98 6.42
CA SER A 134 28.92 -6.98 5.59
C SER A 134 28.19 -5.63 5.66
N ALA A 135 28.88 -4.50 5.47
CA ALA A 135 28.20 -3.21 5.26
C ALA A 135 27.80 -2.99 3.79
N VAL A 136 28.09 -3.96 2.92
CA VAL A 136 28.05 -3.82 1.46
C VAL A 136 27.31 -5.00 0.85
N PHE A 137 26.47 -4.73 -0.15
CA PHE A 137 25.71 -5.74 -0.90
C PHE A 137 26.23 -5.86 -2.35
N ARG A 138 27.40 -6.47 -2.56
CA ARG A 138 28.01 -6.64 -3.90
C ARG A 138 27.43 -7.84 -4.66
N ASP A 139 27.59 -7.86 -5.97
CA ASP A 139 27.33 -9.03 -6.82
C ASP A 139 28.28 -10.22 -6.53
N GLY A 140 28.15 -11.33 -7.27
CA GLY A 140 29.00 -12.52 -7.11
C GLY A 140 30.44 -12.32 -7.57
N TRP A 141 30.71 -11.29 -8.36
CA TRP A 141 32.03 -10.96 -8.89
C TRP A 141 32.80 -9.99 -7.99
N GLY A 142 32.11 -9.29 -7.10
CA GLY A 142 32.70 -8.31 -6.21
C GLY A 142 33.03 -7.00 -6.94
N ASN A 143 32.28 -6.69 -7.99
CA ASN A 143 32.46 -5.49 -8.79
C ASN A 143 32.37 -4.24 -7.93
N LYS A 144 33.09 -3.20 -8.37
CA LYS A 144 33.14 -1.88 -7.73
C LYS A 144 32.98 -0.80 -8.76
N ASP A 145 32.27 0.25 -8.40
CA ASP A 145 32.27 1.45 -9.22
C ASP A 145 33.62 2.17 -9.11
N ALA A 146 34.00 2.87 -10.19
CA ALA A 146 35.20 3.71 -10.21
C ALA A 146 34.98 5.00 -9.40
N ASP A 147 33.75 5.52 -9.36
CA ASP A 147 33.35 6.59 -8.45
C ASP A 147 33.05 6.00 -7.07
N ILE A 148 33.80 6.46 -6.06
CA ILE A 148 33.65 5.99 -4.68
C ILE A 148 32.28 6.30 -4.08
N ASN A 149 31.59 7.35 -4.53
CA ASN A 149 30.27 7.72 -4.04
C ASN A 149 29.19 6.83 -4.65
N GLU A 150 29.32 6.50 -5.92
CA GLU A 150 28.44 5.52 -6.58
C GLU A 150 28.67 4.13 -5.99
N ASP A 151 29.91 3.71 -5.77
CA ASP A 151 30.21 2.44 -5.11
C ASP A 151 29.67 2.40 -3.67
N ALA A 152 29.71 3.52 -2.94
CA ALA A 152 29.14 3.61 -1.61
C ALA A 152 27.61 3.51 -1.61
N SER A 153 26.94 4.08 -2.62
CA SER A 153 25.47 4.12 -2.71
C SER A 153 24.87 2.85 -3.32
N ASN A 154 25.58 2.25 -4.27
CA ASN A 154 25.07 1.17 -5.10
C ASN A 154 25.94 -0.09 -5.07
N PHE A 155 27.02 -0.13 -4.29
CA PHE A 155 27.84 -1.33 -4.04
C PHE A 155 28.39 -2.01 -5.30
N GLY A 156 28.65 -1.24 -6.36
CA GLY A 156 29.18 -1.71 -7.64
C GLY A 156 28.12 -2.26 -8.61
N TRP A 157 26.84 -2.16 -8.26
CA TRP A 157 25.75 -2.35 -9.21
C TRP A 157 25.50 -1.07 -9.99
N GLU A 158 25.16 -1.20 -11.26
CA GLU A 158 24.60 -0.09 -12.03
C GLU A 158 23.14 0.10 -11.65
N PHE A 159 22.81 1.31 -11.21
CA PHE A 159 21.48 1.74 -10.82
C PHE A 159 21.00 2.79 -11.82
N ASP A 160 19.93 2.50 -12.55
CA ASP A 160 19.35 3.42 -13.53
C ASP A 160 17.90 3.75 -13.16
N ASP A 161 17.66 5.02 -12.88
CA ASP A 161 16.35 5.63 -12.58
C ASP A 161 15.95 6.70 -13.60
N SER A 162 16.61 6.74 -14.77
CA SER A 162 16.42 7.76 -15.80
C SER A 162 15.00 7.80 -16.37
N VAL A 163 14.26 6.69 -16.28
CA VAL A 163 12.86 6.59 -16.68
C VAL A 163 11.95 6.72 -15.46
N LEU A 164 11.11 7.76 -15.45
CA LEU A 164 10.19 8.02 -14.34
C LEU A 164 9.31 6.81 -14.03
N GLY A 165 9.45 6.29 -12.82
CA GLY A 165 8.66 5.18 -12.31
C GLY A 165 9.14 3.80 -12.76
N GLU A 166 10.34 3.70 -13.34
CA GLU A 166 11.03 2.46 -13.61
C GLU A 166 12.41 2.47 -12.93
N LEU A 167 12.92 1.29 -12.59
CA LEU A 167 14.29 1.10 -12.10
C LEU A 167 14.93 -0.08 -12.82
N SER A 168 16.19 0.10 -13.23
CA SER A 168 17.05 -0.97 -13.69
C SER A 168 18.20 -1.21 -12.73
N PHE A 169 18.56 -2.48 -12.56
CA PHE A 169 19.74 -2.90 -11.83
C PHE A 169 20.56 -3.83 -12.71
N THR A 170 21.83 -3.53 -12.92
CA THR A 170 22.75 -4.35 -13.73
C THR A 170 24.00 -4.72 -12.94
N SER A 171 24.40 -5.99 -13.05
CA SER A 171 25.76 -6.45 -12.70
C SER A 171 26.56 -6.60 -13.98
N PHE A 172 27.78 -6.05 -14.01
CA PHE A 172 28.71 -6.09 -15.14
C PHE A 172 29.52 -7.40 -15.23
N GLY A 173 28.98 -8.51 -14.71
CA GLY A 173 29.62 -9.82 -14.85
C GLY A 173 31.10 -9.87 -14.41
N LYS A 174 31.91 -10.64 -15.14
CA LYS A 174 33.33 -10.89 -14.80
C LYS A 174 34.26 -9.75 -15.19
N ASP A 175 33.95 -9.01 -16.24
CA ASP A 175 34.80 -7.96 -16.79
C ASP A 175 34.59 -6.61 -16.08
N GLY A 176 33.49 -6.46 -15.34
CA GLY A 176 33.23 -5.28 -14.52
C GLY A 176 33.00 -4.02 -15.35
N ALA A 177 32.64 -4.19 -16.63
CA ALA A 177 32.43 -3.11 -17.57
C ALA A 177 31.07 -3.25 -18.27
N SER A 178 30.43 -2.12 -18.58
CA SER A 178 29.15 -2.13 -19.31
C SER A 178 29.33 -2.68 -20.73
N GLY A 179 28.46 -3.64 -21.10
CA GLY A 179 28.30 -4.09 -22.47
C GLY A 179 28.40 -5.61 -22.62
N VAL A 180 27.95 -6.12 -23.77
CA VAL A 180 27.96 -7.56 -24.03
C VAL A 180 29.35 -7.97 -24.53
N THR A 181 30.27 -8.24 -23.61
CA THR A 181 31.60 -8.77 -23.93
C THR A 181 31.68 -10.29 -23.82
N ALA A 182 30.69 -10.93 -23.19
CA ALA A 182 30.72 -12.34 -22.81
C ALA A 182 29.47 -13.12 -23.28
N GLU A 183 29.71 -14.33 -23.78
CA GLU A 183 28.71 -15.40 -23.84
C GLU A 183 28.94 -16.33 -22.63
N ASP A 184 27.88 -16.90 -22.04
CA ASP A 184 27.86 -17.79 -20.86
C ASP A 184 27.80 -17.10 -19.46
N TYR A 185 28.43 -17.69 -18.44
CA TYR A 185 28.28 -17.32 -17.02
C TYR A 185 28.99 -16.01 -16.64
N THR A 186 29.72 -15.40 -17.55
CA THR A 186 30.51 -14.19 -17.29
C THR A 186 29.83 -12.91 -17.77
N ALA A 187 28.65 -13.03 -18.38
CA ALA A 187 27.90 -11.92 -18.97
C ALA A 187 27.19 -11.03 -17.95
N ASP A 188 26.88 -9.81 -18.39
CA ASP A 188 26.04 -8.86 -17.69
C ASP A 188 24.64 -9.43 -17.42
N ILE A 189 24.08 -9.10 -16.26
CA ILE A 189 22.73 -9.51 -15.87
C ILE A 189 21.98 -8.30 -15.35
N SER A 190 20.80 -8.05 -15.91
CA SER A 190 19.93 -6.95 -15.50
C SER A 190 18.55 -7.42 -15.10
N ILE A 191 17.93 -6.67 -14.19
CA ILE A 191 16.49 -6.73 -13.93
C ILE A 191 15.87 -5.35 -14.09
N ASN A 192 14.61 -5.33 -14.50
CA ASN A 192 13.80 -4.12 -14.53
C ASN A 192 12.64 -4.24 -13.56
N ILE A 193 12.36 -3.15 -12.86
CA ILE A 193 11.17 -2.94 -12.03
C ILE A 193 10.38 -1.83 -12.70
N ASN A 194 9.24 -2.20 -13.28
CA ASN A 194 8.36 -1.25 -13.96
C ASN A 194 7.14 -0.92 -13.08
N ARG A 195 6.36 0.08 -13.51
CA ARG A 195 5.15 0.53 -12.81
C ARG A 195 4.18 -0.60 -12.45
N HIS A 196 4.04 -1.65 -13.28
CA HIS A 196 3.11 -2.75 -13.02
C HIS A 196 3.58 -3.70 -11.92
N ASP A 197 4.87 -3.69 -11.57
CA ASP A 197 5.39 -4.52 -10.49
C ASP A 197 5.03 -3.95 -9.09
N TYR A 198 4.74 -2.65 -8.98
CA TYR A 198 4.56 -1.97 -7.69
C TYR A 198 3.39 -0.97 -7.61
N ALA A 199 2.62 -0.80 -8.68
CA ALA A 199 1.43 0.06 -8.70
C ALA A 199 0.31 -0.57 -9.52
N THR A 200 -0.93 -0.25 -9.14
CA THR A 200 -2.13 -0.67 -9.85
C THR A 200 -3.18 0.45 -9.84
N ASN A 201 -4.08 0.45 -10.82
CA ASN A 201 -5.20 1.40 -10.86
C ASN A 201 -6.43 0.78 -10.19
N LEU A 202 -7.23 1.60 -9.50
CA LEU A 202 -8.47 1.18 -8.86
C LEU A 202 -9.63 1.20 -9.87
N VAL A 203 -9.72 0.14 -10.68
CA VAL A 203 -10.75 0.03 -11.73
C VAL A 203 -12.16 -0.02 -11.13
N ASN A 204 -13.09 0.79 -11.65
CA ASN A 204 -14.50 0.94 -11.22
C ASN A 204 -14.71 1.65 -9.87
N TRP A 205 -13.68 2.25 -9.28
CA TRP A 205 -13.80 3.01 -8.03
C TRP A 205 -14.29 4.45 -8.24
N ASP A 206 -14.84 4.76 -9.42
CA ASP A 206 -15.17 6.12 -9.84
C ASP A 206 -16.17 6.84 -8.94
N THR A 207 -17.10 6.10 -8.36
CA THR A 207 -18.17 6.60 -7.49
C THR A 207 -18.40 5.64 -6.33
N LEU A 208 -18.03 5.99 -5.11
CA LEU A 208 -18.26 5.17 -3.92
C LEU A 208 -19.63 5.51 -3.32
N ASN A 209 -20.45 4.48 -3.10
CA ASN A 209 -21.75 4.63 -2.46
C ASN A 209 -21.54 4.75 -0.95
N LEU A 210 -21.56 5.97 -0.41
CA LEU A 210 -21.35 6.26 1.01
C LEU A 210 -22.68 6.27 1.76
N SER A 211 -22.79 5.49 2.82
CA SER A 211 -23.99 5.36 3.63
C SER A 211 -23.70 5.68 5.10
N PHE A 212 -24.44 6.63 5.68
CA PHE A 212 -24.28 6.98 7.09
C PHE A 212 -25.17 6.13 7.99
N ASN A 213 -24.57 5.55 9.02
CA ASN A 213 -25.26 4.77 10.05
C ASN A 213 -25.17 5.49 11.40
N LYS A 214 -26.31 5.88 11.98
CA LYS A 214 -26.36 6.57 13.27
C LYS A 214 -26.44 5.58 14.42
N ARG A 215 -25.60 5.74 15.45
CA ARG A 215 -25.62 4.89 16.66
C ARG A 215 -26.41 5.46 17.84
N SER A 216 -26.63 6.77 17.91
CA SER A 216 -27.33 7.41 19.03
C SER A 216 -28.81 7.66 18.77
N ASP A 217 -29.56 7.86 19.85
CA ASP A 217 -30.96 8.29 19.81
C ASP A 217 -31.17 9.79 19.54
N ALA A 218 -30.09 10.58 19.41
CA ALA A 218 -30.18 11.99 19.01
C ALA A 218 -30.18 12.14 17.48
N MET A 219 -31.02 13.06 16.99
CA MET A 219 -30.99 13.48 15.59
C MET A 219 -29.67 14.20 15.29
N LYS A 220 -29.14 13.99 14.08
CA LYS A 220 -27.92 14.65 13.64
C LYS A 220 -28.09 15.22 12.25
N VAL A 221 -27.67 16.47 12.06
CA VAL A 221 -27.59 17.09 10.74
C VAL A 221 -26.13 17.13 10.30
N ILE A 222 -25.89 16.67 9.08
CA ILE A 222 -24.63 16.90 8.36
C ILE A 222 -24.87 18.11 7.47
N ALA A 223 -24.13 19.18 7.69
CA ALA A 223 -24.31 20.37 6.87
C ALA A 223 -23.71 20.17 5.46
N LYS A 224 -24.29 20.84 4.46
CA LYS A 224 -23.76 20.82 3.09
C LYS A 224 -22.29 21.21 3.05
N GLU A 225 -21.54 20.55 2.17
CA GLU A 225 -20.13 20.82 1.85
C GLU A 225 -19.16 20.70 3.03
N THR A 226 -19.59 20.07 4.14
CA THR A 226 -18.77 19.97 5.36
C THR A 226 -17.92 18.73 5.45
N LEU A 227 -18.01 17.80 4.50
CA LEU A 227 -17.29 16.53 4.49
C LEU A 227 -16.55 16.30 3.18
N ARG A 228 -15.52 15.45 3.25
CA ARG A 228 -14.77 14.90 2.11
C ARG A 228 -14.41 13.44 2.39
N LEU A 229 -14.20 12.70 1.32
CA LEU A 229 -13.67 11.35 1.34
C LEU A 229 -12.19 11.47 1.06
N LYS A 230 -11.39 10.86 1.93
CA LYS A 230 -9.94 10.86 1.84
C LYS A 230 -9.45 9.44 1.61
N LEU A 231 -8.70 9.25 0.52
CA LEU A 231 -7.81 8.11 0.34
C LEU A 231 -6.49 8.42 1.04
N SER A 232 -6.18 7.70 2.11
CA SER A 232 -4.87 7.77 2.75
C SER A 232 -3.96 6.71 2.14
N SER A 233 -2.85 7.18 1.59
CA SER A 233 -1.77 6.38 1.04
C SER A 233 -0.43 6.87 1.56
N ILE A 234 0.56 6.00 1.51
CA ILE A 234 1.93 6.31 1.91
C ILE A 234 2.64 7.01 0.75
N SER A 235 3.43 8.03 1.07
CA SER A 235 4.34 8.74 0.17
C SER A 235 5.58 9.16 0.96
N ASN A 236 6.77 8.82 0.49
CA ASN A 236 8.04 9.13 1.15
C ASN A 236 8.12 8.71 2.65
N GLY A 237 7.54 7.55 2.98
CA GLY A 237 7.53 7.03 4.35
C GLY A 237 6.58 7.78 5.30
N VAL A 238 5.74 8.68 4.78
CA VAL A 238 4.70 9.37 5.55
C VAL A 238 3.34 9.22 4.89
N ILE A 239 2.27 9.38 5.66
CA ILE A 239 0.92 9.35 5.10
C ILE A 239 0.62 10.72 4.49
N ASN A 240 0.06 10.73 3.28
CA ASN A 240 -0.43 11.95 2.65
C ASN A 240 -1.43 12.65 3.60
N THR A 241 -1.06 13.83 4.10
CA THR A 241 -1.91 14.63 4.96
C THR A 241 -2.68 15.63 4.11
N MET A 242 -3.90 15.94 4.54
CA MET A 242 -4.69 17.04 3.97
C MET A 242 -4.37 18.37 4.64
N ALA A 243 -3.65 18.37 5.76
CA ALA A 243 -3.57 19.49 6.66
C ALA A 243 -2.17 20.09 6.73
N VAL A 244 -2.15 21.40 6.45
CA VAL A 244 -1.32 22.48 7.00
C VAL A 244 -0.39 22.06 8.13
N THR A 245 0.88 21.80 7.82
CA THR A 245 1.95 21.88 8.81
C THR A 245 2.31 23.36 8.98
N THR A 246 1.77 23.99 10.04
CA THR A 246 2.08 25.35 10.55
C THR A 246 1.54 26.56 9.77
N PRO A 247 1.25 27.71 10.43
CA PRO A 247 0.72 28.93 9.81
C PRO A 247 1.76 29.71 8.99
N THR A 248 2.86 29.09 8.58
CA THR A 248 3.96 29.73 7.86
C THR A 248 4.27 28.95 6.60
N ALA A 249 3.90 29.54 5.47
CA ALA A 249 4.16 29.10 4.09
C ALA A 249 3.47 27.79 3.66
N ASP A 250 2.14 27.91 3.53
CA ASP A 250 1.23 27.28 2.56
C ASP A 250 1.33 25.77 2.25
N PRO A 251 0.48 24.96 2.92
CA PRO A 251 -0.04 23.72 2.36
C PRO A 251 -1.58 23.76 2.32
N ILE A 252 -2.15 23.84 1.12
CA ILE A 252 -3.58 23.58 0.82
C ILE A 252 -4.56 24.41 1.66
N ALA A 253 -4.48 25.73 1.57
CA ALA A 253 -5.27 26.67 2.38
C ALA A 253 -6.71 26.92 1.88
N ASP A 254 -7.13 26.33 0.75
CA ASP A 254 -8.46 26.51 0.17
C ASP A 254 -9.04 25.23 -0.45
N ASN A 255 -10.34 25.26 -0.75
CA ASN A 255 -11.02 24.13 -1.39
C ASN A 255 -10.46 23.84 -2.79
N ALA A 256 -10.05 24.87 -3.56
CA ALA A 256 -9.53 24.68 -4.91
C ALA A 256 -8.23 23.85 -4.93
N SER A 257 -7.32 24.11 -3.99
CA SER A 257 -6.08 23.36 -3.83
C SER A 257 -6.33 21.93 -3.35
N ARG A 258 -7.39 21.70 -2.56
CA ARG A 258 -7.84 20.36 -2.14
C ARG A 258 -8.44 19.58 -3.29
N ASP A 259 -9.28 20.24 -4.09
CA ASP A 259 -9.94 19.65 -5.25
C ASP A 259 -8.93 19.31 -6.35
N ALA A 260 -7.72 19.88 -6.33
CA ALA A 260 -6.63 19.48 -7.20
C ALA A 260 -5.89 18.20 -6.72
N GLN A 261 -6.19 17.68 -5.53
CA GLN A 261 -5.54 16.47 -5.00
C GLN A 261 -6.29 15.21 -5.43
N ASP A 262 -5.59 14.30 -6.11
CA ASP A 262 -6.17 13.04 -6.59
C ASP A 262 -6.67 12.10 -5.48
N PHE A 263 -6.17 12.27 -4.25
CA PHE A 263 -6.51 11.42 -3.10
C PHE A 263 -7.73 11.94 -2.31
N LEU A 264 -8.40 12.99 -2.79
CA LEU A 264 -9.58 13.58 -2.18
C LEU A 264 -10.78 13.51 -3.10
N SER A 265 -11.96 13.44 -2.50
CA SER A 265 -13.21 13.80 -3.18
C SER A 265 -13.42 15.31 -3.18
N LEU A 266 -14.32 15.76 -4.05
CA LEU A 266 -15.02 17.02 -3.89
C LEU A 266 -15.77 17.07 -2.55
N GLN A 267 -16.15 18.28 -2.14
CA GLN A 267 -16.95 18.49 -0.94
C GLN A 267 -18.35 17.88 -1.08
N PHE A 268 -18.84 17.29 0.02
CA PHE A 268 -20.18 16.73 0.12
C PHE A 268 -20.72 16.90 1.55
N PRO A 269 -22.02 16.67 1.78
CA PRO A 269 -23.11 16.54 0.80
C PRO A 269 -23.42 17.85 0.07
N GLU A 270 -24.12 17.81 -1.07
CA GLU A 270 -24.55 19.02 -1.79
C GLU A 270 -25.60 19.83 -0.99
N ASP A 271 -26.45 19.12 -0.24
CA ASP A 271 -27.48 19.66 0.63
C ASP A 271 -27.34 19.16 2.07
N HIS A 272 -28.02 19.80 3.01
CA HIS A 272 -28.02 19.36 4.41
C HIS A 272 -28.67 17.97 4.54
N LEU A 273 -28.03 17.03 5.22
CA LEU A 273 -28.58 15.68 5.43
C LEU A 273 -29.07 15.49 6.86
N ILE A 274 -30.24 14.86 7.02
CA ILE A 274 -30.74 14.43 8.32
C ILE A 274 -30.41 12.96 8.56
N LEU A 275 -29.66 12.66 9.61
CA LEU A 275 -29.48 11.31 10.13
C LEU A 275 -30.58 11.02 11.16
N ILE A 276 -31.38 10.00 10.89
CA ILE A 276 -32.49 9.56 11.73
C ILE A 276 -31.94 8.93 13.03
N PRO A 277 -32.54 9.19 14.20
CA PRO A 277 -32.27 8.43 15.42
C PRO A 277 -32.43 6.91 15.25
N SER A 278 -31.75 6.12 16.06
CA SER A 278 -31.95 4.66 16.13
C SER A 278 -33.39 4.24 16.45
N THR A 279 -34.18 5.12 17.08
CA THR A 279 -35.61 4.91 17.36
C THR A 279 -36.50 5.05 16.14
N GLY A 280 -36.01 5.64 15.04
CA GLY A 280 -36.78 5.91 13.83
C GLY A 280 -37.76 7.08 13.94
N VAL A 281 -37.81 7.77 15.08
CA VAL A 281 -38.80 8.83 15.36
C VAL A 281 -38.17 10.22 15.18
N ILE A 282 -38.80 11.03 14.33
CA ILE A 282 -38.44 12.43 14.07
C ILE A 282 -39.59 13.33 14.55
N PRO A 283 -39.35 14.26 15.50
CA PRO A 283 -40.32 15.29 15.80
C PRO A 283 -40.37 16.32 14.67
N VAL A 284 -41.57 16.60 14.15
CA VAL A 284 -41.81 17.55 13.05
C VAL A 284 -42.83 18.62 13.43
N LEU A 285 -42.61 19.84 12.96
CA LEU A 285 -43.61 20.91 13.00
C LEU A 285 -44.53 20.80 11.79
N ALA A 286 -45.80 21.23 11.95
CA ALA A 286 -46.75 21.26 10.83
C ALA A 286 -46.20 22.11 9.68
N GLY A 287 -46.43 21.70 8.44
CA GLY A 287 -45.97 22.44 7.26
C GLY A 287 -45.80 21.56 6.03
N THR A 288 -44.87 21.89 5.14
CA THR A 288 -44.74 21.22 3.83
C THR A 288 -43.44 20.43 3.76
N MET A 289 -43.50 19.23 3.16
CA MET A 289 -42.35 18.44 2.73
C MET A 289 -42.58 17.91 1.32
N ILE A 290 -41.51 17.58 0.61
CA ILE A 290 -41.55 16.96 -0.72
C ILE A 290 -41.31 15.47 -0.56
N VAL A 291 -42.14 14.65 -1.21
CA VAL A 291 -42.01 13.18 -1.24
C VAL A 291 -41.62 12.69 -2.64
N PRO A 292 -40.96 11.52 -2.76
CA PRO A 292 -40.64 10.93 -4.06
C PRO A 292 -41.89 10.73 -4.91
N ALA A 293 -41.79 11.00 -6.21
CA ALA A 293 -42.90 10.77 -7.14
C ALA A 293 -43.35 9.30 -7.12
N GLY A 294 -44.67 9.08 -7.09
CA GLY A 294 -45.26 7.75 -6.96
C GLY A 294 -45.49 7.31 -5.50
N SER A 295 -45.17 8.16 -4.53
CA SER A 295 -45.58 7.93 -3.13
C SER A 295 -47.08 8.10 -2.96
N SER A 296 -47.68 7.33 -2.05
CA SER A 296 -49.12 7.39 -1.74
C SER A 296 -49.37 7.48 -0.24
N LEU A 297 -50.41 8.22 0.16
CA LEU A 297 -50.81 8.36 1.55
C LEU A 297 -52.16 7.67 1.78
N ASP A 298 -52.20 6.73 2.73
CA ASP A 298 -53.43 6.16 3.28
C ASP A 298 -53.54 6.48 4.77
N THR A 299 -54.46 7.37 5.13
CA THR A 299 -54.68 7.91 6.49
C THR A 299 -53.40 8.49 7.12
N THR A 300 -52.61 7.68 7.82
CA THR A 300 -51.35 8.03 8.48
C THR A 300 -50.17 7.22 7.97
N THR A 301 -50.36 6.39 6.95
CA THR A 301 -49.30 5.56 6.37
C THR A 301 -48.93 6.11 4.99
N LEU A 302 -47.73 6.68 4.90
CA LEU A 302 -47.12 7.08 3.64
C LEU A 302 -46.32 5.88 3.10
N THR A 303 -46.76 5.34 1.96
CA THR A 303 -45.94 4.40 1.18
C THR A 303 -45.04 5.22 0.27
N ALA A 304 -43.78 5.41 0.66
CA ALA A 304 -42.82 6.17 -0.11
C ALA A 304 -42.25 5.31 -1.25
N ALA A 305 -42.08 5.90 -2.43
CA ALA A 305 -41.22 5.33 -3.47
C ALA A 305 -39.74 5.51 -3.09
N ALA A 306 -38.84 4.79 -3.77
CA ALA A 306 -37.40 5.03 -3.58
C ALA A 306 -37.04 6.44 -4.09
N GLY A 307 -36.32 7.20 -3.28
CA GLY A 307 -35.96 8.58 -3.59
C GLY A 307 -35.64 9.37 -2.34
N GLU A 308 -35.89 10.67 -2.37
CA GLU A 308 -35.54 11.58 -1.28
C GLU A 308 -36.78 12.29 -0.71
N LEU A 309 -36.81 12.40 0.61
CA LEU A 309 -37.72 13.29 1.33
C LEU A 309 -37.01 14.62 1.55
N VAL A 310 -37.60 15.73 1.14
CA VAL A 310 -37.03 17.07 1.35
C VAL A 310 -37.89 17.83 2.35
N PHE A 311 -37.28 18.19 3.48
CA PHE A 311 -37.88 19.00 4.52
C PHE A 311 -37.55 20.45 4.27
N SER A 312 -38.58 21.31 4.19
CA SER A 312 -38.36 22.75 4.13
C SER A 312 -37.81 23.30 5.46
N ALA A 313 -37.18 24.47 5.40
CA ALA A 313 -36.68 25.18 6.57
C ALA A 313 -37.71 25.29 7.71
N GLY A 314 -37.25 25.01 8.93
CA GLY A 314 -38.03 25.11 10.16
C GLY A 314 -39.00 23.96 10.40
N ARG A 315 -39.05 22.93 9.55
CA ARG A 315 -39.93 21.76 9.77
C ARG A 315 -39.38 20.77 10.77
N VAL A 316 -38.06 20.75 10.93
CA VAL A 316 -37.34 19.94 11.89
C VAL A 316 -36.58 20.89 12.81
N ASN A 317 -36.78 20.77 14.13
CA ASN A 317 -36.19 21.68 15.11
C ASN A 317 -34.73 21.29 15.46
N VAL A 318 -33.86 21.28 14.46
CA VAL A 318 -32.43 20.99 14.61
C VAL A 318 -31.63 21.87 13.65
N ALA A 319 -30.66 22.63 14.15
CA ALA A 319 -29.82 23.46 13.29
C ALA A 319 -28.89 22.61 12.40
N PRO A 320 -28.67 23.00 11.14
CA PRO A 320 -29.22 24.17 10.43
C PRO A 320 -30.61 23.99 9.78
N CYS A 321 -31.28 22.85 9.93
CA CYS A 321 -32.61 22.62 9.34
C CYS A 321 -33.72 23.54 9.89
N ASP A 322 -33.45 24.27 10.97
CA ASP A 322 -34.33 25.33 11.49
C ASP A 322 -34.37 26.58 10.59
N THR A 323 -33.36 26.74 9.72
CA THR A 323 -33.18 27.89 8.84
C THR A 323 -33.00 27.54 7.37
N GLU A 324 -32.63 26.30 7.05
CA GLU A 324 -32.35 25.81 5.70
C GLU A 324 -33.11 24.50 5.40
N ASP A 325 -33.21 24.16 4.11
CA ASP A 325 -33.82 22.91 3.65
C ASP A 325 -32.90 21.69 3.89
N CYS A 326 -33.49 20.52 4.14
CA CYS A 326 -32.77 19.29 4.48
C CYS A 326 -33.30 18.07 3.74
N ILE A 327 -32.39 17.21 3.29
CA ILE A 327 -32.65 16.01 2.50
C ILE A 327 -32.50 14.75 3.35
N LEU A 328 -33.44 13.82 3.16
CA LEU A 328 -33.41 12.49 3.74
C LEU A 328 -33.63 11.44 2.63
N PRO A 329 -32.58 10.71 2.22
CA PRO A 329 -32.73 9.68 1.21
C PRO A 329 -33.37 8.42 1.84
N VAL A 330 -34.41 7.89 1.21
CA VAL A 330 -35.25 6.79 1.70
C VAL A 330 -35.38 5.67 0.67
N LYS A 331 -35.38 4.43 1.16
CA LYS A 331 -35.81 3.28 0.35
C LYS A 331 -37.33 3.27 0.25
N ALA A 332 -37.85 2.63 -0.79
CA ALA A 332 -39.28 2.39 -0.89
C ALA A 332 -39.79 1.61 0.34
N GLY A 333 -40.88 2.07 0.96
CA GLY A 333 -41.37 1.48 2.19
C GLY A 333 -42.49 2.26 2.88
N GLU A 334 -42.95 1.74 4.01
CA GLU A 334 -44.00 2.35 4.83
C GLU A 334 -43.42 3.29 5.88
N ILE A 335 -44.00 4.49 5.96
CA ILE A 335 -43.63 5.55 6.89
C ILE A 335 -44.89 6.00 7.62
N ILE A 336 -44.81 6.16 8.94
CA ILE A 336 -45.95 6.65 9.73
C ILE A 336 -45.84 8.17 9.85
N VAL A 337 -46.84 8.88 9.36
CA VAL A 337 -46.89 10.33 9.38
C VAL A 337 -47.88 10.84 10.45
N PRO A 338 -47.70 12.06 10.98
CA PRO A 338 -48.62 12.65 11.94
C PRO A 338 -50.07 12.72 11.42
N ALA A 339 -51.04 12.63 12.32
CA ALA A 339 -52.45 12.84 11.96
C ALA A 339 -52.68 14.25 11.39
N GLY A 340 -53.60 14.37 10.43
CA GLY A 340 -53.87 15.62 9.70
C GLY A 340 -52.90 15.88 8.53
N THR A 341 -51.98 14.95 8.26
CA THR A 341 -51.14 15.00 7.07
C THR A 341 -51.96 14.73 5.81
N SER A 342 -51.69 15.44 4.72
CA SER A 342 -52.37 15.27 3.43
C SER A 342 -51.39 15.37 2.26
N LEU A 343 -51.62 14.58 1.21
CA LEU A 343 -50.85 14.62 -0.03
C LEU A 343 -51.52 15.58 -1.03
N GLY A 344 -50.72 16.46 -1.61
CA GLY A 344 -51.13 17.45 -2.59
C GLY A 344 -51.62 16.82 -3.89
N VAL A 345 -52.35 17.62 -4.66
CA VAL A 345 -52.90 17.22 -5.98
C VAL A 345 -51.82 16.93 -7.02
N ASP A 346 -50.61 17.41 -6.79
CA ASP A 346 -49.42 17.14 -7.59
C ASP A 346 -48.81 15.75 -7.31
N GLY A 347 -49.24 15.08 -6.24
CA GLY A 347 -48.74 13.77 -5.82
C GLY A 347 -47.33 13.78 -5.25
N ILE A 348 -46.77 14.96 -4.98
CA ILE A 348 -45.36 15.15 -4.59
C ILE A 348 -45.25 16.04 -3.35
N THR A 349 -46.15 17.00 -3.16
CA THR A 349 -46.12 17.91 -2.01
C THR A 349 -46.96 17.34 -0.88
N LEU A 350 -46.37 17.06 0.28
CA LEU A 350 -47.06 16.57 1.47
C LEU A 350 -47.19 17.70 2.51
N THR A 351 -48.43 18.00 2.93
CA THR A 351 -48.69 18.93 4.05
C THR A 351 -48.75 18.12 5.34
N LEU A 352 -47.71 18.21 6.17
CA LEU A 352 -47.53 17.54 7.45
C LEU A 352 -48.39 18.16 8.56
N GLY A 353 -49.05 17.30 9.34
CA GLY A 353 -49.53 17.64 10.68
C GLY A 353 -48.36 17.78 11.67
N ALA A 354 -48.53 18.55 12.75
CA ALA A 354 -47.53 18.61 13.82
C ALA A 354 -47.54 17.29 14.61
N GLY A 355 -46.37 16.74 14.94
CA GLY A 355 -46.27 15.51 15.73
C GLY A 355 -45.00 14.71 15.47
N ASN A 356 -45.10 13.40 15.67
CA ASN A 356 -44.01 12.46 15.45
C ASN A 356 -44.16 11.78 14.09
N PHE A 357 -43.07 11.77 13.34
CA PHE A 357 -42.91 11.09 12.07
C PHE A 357 -42.02 9.86 12.29
N THR A 358 -42.49 8.67 11.96
CA THR A 358 -41.74 7.43 12.17
C THR A 358 -41.31 6.85 10.85
N LEU A 359 -40.00 6.72 10.67
CA LEU A 359 -39.37 6.08 9.53
C LEU A 359 -38.94 4.66 9.89
N PRO A 360 -38.89 3.74 8.91
CA PRO A 360 -38.16 2.49 9.08
C PRO A 360 -36.74 2.80 9.54
N ALA A 361 -36.22 2.05 10.52
CA ALA A 361 -34.82 2.12 10.88
C ALA A 361 -34.00 1.84 9.62
N SER A 362 -33.33 2.86 9.08
CA SER A 362 -32.59 2.72 7.84
C SER A 362 -31.43 3.69 7.80
N ILE A 363 -30.29 3.12 7.45
CA ILE A 363 -29.09 3.78 6.95
C ILE A 363 -29.54 4.80 5.92
N VAL A 364 -29.04 6.03 6.04
CA VAL A 364 -29.22 7.09 5.03
C VAL A 364 -28.89 6.49 3.67
N ALA A 365 -29.83 6.59 2.71
CA ALA A 365 -29.58 6.02 1.40
C ALA A 365 -28.26 6.54 0.81
N PRO A 366 -27.58 5.69 0.02
CA PRO A 366 -26.18 5.94 -0.30
C PRO A 366 -26.03 7.21 -1.11
N ILE A 367 -25.02 8.00 -0.77
CA ILE A 367 -24.58 9.18 -1.51
C ILE A 367 -23.42 8.74 -2.37
N ASP A 368 -23.49 9.07 -3.65
CA ASP A 368 -22.40 8.79 -4.57
C ASP A 368 -21.28 9.81 -4.36
N VAL A 369 -20.11 9.34 -3.94
CA VAL A 369 -18.93 10.18 -3.71
C VAL A 369 -17.77 9.62 -4.52
N GLY A 370 -17.25 10.37 -5.48
CA GLY A 370 -16.06 10.02 -6.24
C GLY A 370 -14.80 10.69 -5.72
N LEU A 371 -13.64 10.05 -5.89
CA LEU A 371 -12.36 10.76 -5.85
C LEU A 371 -12.25 11.64 -7.12
N VAL A 372 -11.44 12.71 -7.05
CA VAL A 372 -11.28 13.63 -8.20
C VAL A 372 -10.68 12.93 -9.42
N SER A 373 -9.84 11.90 -9.21
CA SER A 373 -9.19 11.14 -10.28
C SER A 373 -9.18 9.64 -9.99
N ASN A 374 -9.60 8.83 -10.95
CA ASN A 374 -9.72 7.37 -10.81
C ASN A 374 -8.61 6.59 -11.53
N ASP A 375 -7.79 7.28 -12.33
CA ASP A 375 -6.62 6.73 -13.01
C ASP A 375 -5.34 6.80 -12.16
N LEU A 376 -5.48 7.08 -10.86
CA LEU A 376 -4.36 7.17 -9.95
C LEU A 376 -3.67 5.80 -9.83
N PRO A 377 -2.38 5.67 -10.20
CA PRO A 377 -1.60 4.49 -9.86
C PRO A 377 -1.39 4.42 -8.36
N VAL A 378 -2.25 3.67 -7.69
CA VAL A 378 -2.10 3.41 -6.27
C VAL A 378 -0.98 2.39 -6.10
N LYS A 379 0.03 2.75 -5.31
CA LYS A 379 1.17 1.86 -5.03
C LYS A 379 0.71 0.66 -4.21
N ILE A 380 1.42 -0.46 -4.32
CA ILE A 380 1.25 -1.58 -3.40
C ILE A 380 1.44 -1.10 -1.96
N GLY A 381 0.72 -1.70 -1.02
CA GLY A 381 0.67 -1.20 0.35
C GLY A 381 -0.72 -1.37 0.98
N VAL A 382 -0.84 -0.84 2.20
CA VAL A 382 -2.12 -0.74 2.91
C VAL A 382 -2.64 0.69 2.73
N HIS A 383 -3.90 0.80 2.34
CA HIS A 383 -4.58 2.08 2.12
C HIS A 383 -5.82 2.15 2.99
N SER A 384 -6.27 3.37 3.28
CA SER A 384 -7.51 3.58 4.02
C SER A 384 -8.40 4.63 3.35
N LEU A 385 -9.70 4.37 3.35
CA LEU A 385 -10.73 5.35 3.05
C LEU A 385 -11.34 5.87 4.35
N THR A 386 -11.40 7.20 4.46
CA THR A 386 -11.87 7.88 5.67
C THR A 386 -12.76 9.06 5.26
N VAL A 387 -13.92 9.20 5.89
CA VAL A 387 -14.69 10.44 5.81
C VAL A 387 -14.09 11.44 6.79
N VAL A 388 -13.75 12.61 6.30
CA VAL A 388 -13.09 13.67 7.06
C VAL A 388 -13.85 14.99 6.96
N CYS A 389 -13.63 15.86 7.91
CA CYS A 389 -14.24 17.17 7.94
C CYS A 389 -13.58 18.15 6.97
N ASN A 390 -14.41 18.99 6.38
CA ASN A 390 -14.05 20.11 5.51
C ASN A 390 -14.35 21.41 6.27
N LYS A 391 -13.36 21.91 7.01
CA LYS A 391 -13.45 23.17 7.76
C LYS A 391 -12.18 23.98 7.54
N VAL A 392 -11.91 24.35 6.29
CA VAL A 392 -10.70 25.08 5.89
C VAL A 392 -10.39 26.23 6.87
N GLY A 393 -9.15 26.25 7.40
CA GLY A 393 -8.70 27.26 8.36
C GLY A 393 -9.16 27.03 9.82
N ASN A 394 -9.81 25.90 10.12
CA ASN A 394 -10.22 25.50 11.46
C ASN A 394 -9.32 24.38 12.01
N ALA A 395 -9.15 24.33 13.33
CA ALA A 395 -8.43 23.25 14.01
C ALA A 395 -9.05 21.86 13.80
N ASP A 396 -10.33 21.79 13.42
CA ASP A 396 -11.06 20.55 13.17
C ASP A 396 -11.00 20.07 11.71
N ASP A 397 -10.28 20.78 10.83
CA ASP A 397 -10.16 20.39 9.44
C ASP A 397 -9.40 19.07 9.28
N ALA A 398 -9.81 18.27 8.29
CA ALA A 398 -9.24 16.96 7.98
C ALA A 398 -9.29 15.90 9.10
N LYS A 399 -9.93 16.20 10.24
CA LYS A 399 -10.22 15.21 11.27
C LYS A 399 -11.23 14.20 10.77
N ARG A 400 -11.10 12.96 11.26
CA ARG A 400 -12.05 11.89 10.97
C ARG A 400 -13.44 12.32 11.45
N TYR A 401 -14.43 12.22 10.58
CA TYR A 401 -15.80 12.56 10.94
C TYR A 401 -16.40 11.44 11.80
N ASP A 402 -16.78 11.75 13.02
CA ASP A 402 -17.51 10.89 13.95
C ASP A 402 -18.90 11.44 14.28
N GLY A 403 -19.25 12.59 13.71
CA GLY A 403 -20.44 13.35 14.04
C GLY A 403 -20.11 14.80 14.39
N ASN A 404 -18.99 15.07 15.05
CA ASN A 404 -18.69 16.43 15.53
C ASN A 404 -17.31 16.94 15.10
N CYS A 405 -16.52 16.15 14.36
CA CYS A 405 -15.18 16.50 13.90
C CYS A 405 -14.20 16.71 15.06
N THR A 406 -14.38 16.01 16.18
CA THR A 406 -13.45 16.07 17.31
C THR A 406 -12.46 14.90 17.21
N ASP A 407 -11.22 15.07 17.70
CA ASP A 407 -10.15 14.05 17.61
C ASP A 407 -10.41 12.77 18.43
N THR A 408 -11.65 12.53 18.87
CA THR A 408 -12.05 11.40 19.69
C THR A 408 -12.68 10.26 18.89
N SER A 409 -12.54 10.28 17.56
CA SER A 409 -13.27 9.37 16.68
C SER A 409 -13.04 7.89 17.04
N THR A 410 -14.12 7.18 17.37
CA THR A 410 -14.14 5.72 17.54
C THR A 410 -14.34 4.97 16.21
N ASN A 411 -14.70 5.69 15.14
CA ASN A 411 -14.89 5.12 13.81
C ASN A 411 -13.58 4.58 13.25
N GLU A 412 -13.59 3.34 12.77
CA GLU A 412 -12.46 2.76 12.06
C GLU A 412 -12.49 3.15 10.57
N PRO A 413 -11.36 3.53 9.98
CA PRO A 413 -11.22 3.67 8.54
C PRO A 413 -11.53 2.37 7.80
N GLN A 414 -12.00 2.48 6.56
CA GLN A 414 -12.14 1.32 5.69
C GLN A 414 -10.78 1.01 5.07
N TYR A 415 -10.17 -0.10 5.47
CA TYR A 415 -8.89 -0.54 4.92
C TYR A 415 -9.06 -1.40 3.68
N PHE A 416 -8.08 -1.29 2.78
CA PHE A 416 -7.87 -2.25 1.71
C PHE A 416 -6.38 -2.40 1.43
N LYS A 417 -5.99 -3.57 0.92
CA LYS A 417 -4.61 -3.92 0.62
C LYS A 417 -4.43 -4.03 -0.88
N LEU A 418 -3.30 -3.55 -1.37
CA LEU A 418 -2.86 -3.77 -2.74
C LEU A 418 -1.52 -4.51 -2.69
N ALA A 419 -1.48 -5.69 -3.30
CA ALA A 419 -0.26 -6.47 -3.44
C ALA A 419 0.06 -6.70 -4.93
N PRO A 420 1.33 -6.95 -5.27
CA PRO A 420 1.73 -7.16 -6.66
C PRO A 420 0.95 -8.29 -7.32
N ARG A 421 0.48 -8.07 -8.56
CA ARG A 421 -0.13 -9.09 -9.43
C ARG A 421 -1.36 -9.80 -8.85
N GLN A 422 -2.05 -9.15 -7.91
CA GLN A 422 -3.28 -9.67 -7.33
C GLN A 422 -4.54 -9.22 -8.07
N ALA A 423 -5.64 -9.94 -7.86
CA ALA A 423 -6.97 -9.43 -8.16
C ALA A 423 -7.22 -8.16 -7.34
N LEU A 424 -7.73 -7.12 -8.00
CA LEU A 424 -8.06 -5.86 -7.35
C LEU A 424 -9.09 -6.07 -6.24
N PRO A 425 -9.00 -5.31 -5.12
CA PRO A 425 -9.99 -5.38 -4.08
C PRO A 425 -11.37 -4.99 -4.64
N LEU A 426 -12.40 -5.70 -4.20
CA LEU A 426 -13.76 -5.34 -4.51
C LEU A 426 -14.05 -3.97 -3.90
N LYS A 427 -14.64 -3.10 -4.72
CA LYS A 427 -15.14 -1.80 -4.30
C LYS A 427 -16.16 -1.96 -3.16
N PRO A 428 -16.02 -1.22 -2.06
CA PRO A 428 -17.06 -1.15 -1.04
C PRO A 428 -18.38 -0.66 -1.65
N ASN A 429 -19.46 -1.42 -1.48
CA ASN A 429 -20.78 -1.03 -1.96
C ASN A 429 -21.90 -1.55 -1.02
N PRO A 430 -22.43 -0.69 -0.11
CA PRO A 430 -21.98 0.67 0.18
C PRO A 430 -20.77 0.70 1.15
N LEU A 431 -20.01 1.79 1.13
CA LEU A 431 -19.12 2.18 2.22
C LEU A 431 -19.98 2.67 3.39
N ILE A 432 -20.03 1.92 4.49
CA ILE A 432 -20.83 2.28 5.66
C ILE A 432 -19.98 3.11 6.62
N TRP A 433 -20.42 4.32 6.92
CA TRP A 433 -19.77 5.22 7.86
C TRP A 433 -20.64 5.43 9.11
N THR A 434 -20.14 5.02 10.27
CA THR A 434 -20.90 5.16 11.51
C THR A 434 -20.79 6.58 12.06
N VAL A 435 -21.83 7.09 12.72
CA VAL A 435 -21.86 8.43 13.33
C VAL A 435 -22.37 8.32 14.76
N GLU A 436 -21.56 8.79 15.71
CA GLU A 436 -21.84 8.76 17.15
C GLU A 436 -22.85 9.78 17.60
#